data_AF-A0A2H0FYX1-F1
#
_entry.id   AF-A0A2H0FYX1-F1
#
_cell.length_a   1.000
_cell.length_b   1.000
_cell.length_c   1.000
_cell.angle_alpha   90.00
_cell.angle_beta   90.00
_cell.angle_gamma   90.00
#
_symmetry.space_group_name_H-M   'P 1'
#
loop_
_entity.id
_entity.type
_entity.pdbx_description
1 polymer ?
#
loop_
_entity_poly.entity_id
_entity_poly.type
_entity_poly.pdbx_seq_one_letter_code
_entity_poly.pdbx_strand_id
1 'polypeptide(L)' 'MANLELLSAEYSNFKIFEEVPIPMVLLIRNKNLHQSVNINYKKITVNRELKSLSIKLPSDVKKIVW' A
#
# COMPACT_ATOMS: atom_id res chain seq x y z
N MET A 1 23.50 -17.18 9.56
CA MET A 1 22.13 -16.87 10.05
C MET A 1 21.28 -16.60 8.82
N ALA A 2 20.31 -17.47 8.50
CA ALA A 2 19.48 -17.29 7.31
C ALA A 2 18.41 -16.23 7.63
N ASN A 3 18.38 -15.15 6.86
CA ASN A 3 17.37 -14.12 6.95
C ASN A 3 16.04 -14.76 6.52
N LEU A 4 15.10 -14.96 7.45
CA LEU A 4 13.84 -15.65 7.21
C LEU A 4 12.82 -14.70 6.54
N GLU A 5 13.19 -14.11 5.41
CA GLU A 5 12.29 -13.30 4.60
C GLU A 5 11.22 -14.21 3.97
N LEU A 6 10.08 -14.32 4.65
CA LEU A 6 8.93 -15.11 4.20
C LEU A 6 8.32 -14.55 2.90
N LEU A 7 8.23 -13.22 2.79
CA LEU A 7 7.70 -12.50 1.64
C LEU A 7 8.62 -11.32 1.28
N SER A 8 8.77 -11.07 -0.02
CA SER A 8 9.42 -9.88 -0.57
C SER A 8 8.51 -9.24 -1.62
N ALA A 9 8.57 -7.92 -1.76
CA ALA A 9 7.77 -7.18 -2.72
C ALA A 9 8.64 -6.20 -3.51
N GLU A 10 8.45 -6.17 -4.83
CA GLU A 10 9.03 -5.17 -5.73
C GLU A 10 7.91 -4.30 -6.30
N TYR A 11 8.18 -3.00 -6.37
CA TYR A 11 7.24 -1.98 -6.83
C TYR A 11 7.83 -1.29 -8.05
N SER A 12 7.02 -1.15 -9.12
CA SER A 12 7.50 -0.55 -10.37
C SER A 12 6.39 0.15 -11.14
N ASN A 13 6.77 0.81 -12.24
CA ASN A 13 5.88 1.54 -13.15
C ASN A 13 5.04 2.58 -12.39
N PHE A 14 5.70 3.45 -11.64
CA PHE A 14 5.02 4.44 -10.82
C PHE A 14 4.29 5.48 -11.68
N LYS A 15 3.08 5.85 -11.26
CA LYS A 15 2.33 7.00 -11.78
C LYS A 15 2.15 8.01 -10.66
N ILE A 16 2.34 9.28 -10.98
CA ILE A 16 2.16 10.37 -10.01
C ILE A 16 0.70 10.82 -10.04
N PHE A 17 0.09 10.87 -8.86
CA PHE A 17 -1.23 11.44 -8.63
C PHE A 17 -1.10 12.48 -7.52
N GLU A 18 -1.36 13.75 -7.81
CA GLU A 18 -1.29 14.84 -6.81
C GLU A 18 0.02 14.79 -6.01
N GLU A 19 1.14 14.72 -6.72
CA GLU A 19 2.50 14.66 -6.17
C GLU A 19 2.86 13.34 -5.44
N VAL A 20 1.92 12.40 -5.31
CA VAL A 20 2.16 11.08 -4.69
C VAL A 20 2.47 10.04 -5.77
N PRO A 21 3.65 9.38 -5.74
CA PRO A 21 3.95 8.28 -6.65
C PRO A 21 3.25 6.98 -6.21
N ILE A 22 2.41 6.42 -7.07
CA ILE A 22 1.67 5.18 -6.85
C ILE A 22 2.20 4.10 -7.79
N PRO A 23 2.65 2.92 -7.29
CA PRO A 23 3.13 1.84 -8.15
C PRO A 23 1.97 1.18 -8.91
N MET A 24 2.13 1.05 -10.23
CA MET A 24 1.12 0.38 -11.06
C MET A 24 1.36 -1.14 -11.16
N VAL A 25 2.55 -1.59 -10.80
CA VAL A 25 2.95 -3.01 -10.85
C VAL A 25 3.59 -3.41 -9.54
N LEU A 26 3.12 -4.53 -8.97
CA LEU A 26 3.68 -5.15 -7.78
C LEU A 26 4.04 -6.60 -8.07
N LEU A 27 5.25 -7.00 -7.69
CA LEU A 27 5.68 -8.39 -7.73
C LEU A 27 5.98 -8.88 -6.33
N ILE A 28 5.10 -9.73 -5.81
CA ILE A 28 5.23 -10.34 -4.49
C ILE A 28 5.82 -11.73 -4.66
N ARG A 29 6.88 -12.06 -3.92
CA ARG A 29 7.52 -13.38 -3.95
C ARG A 29 7.57 -14.00 -2.56
N ASN A 30 7.09 -15.23 -2.46
CA ASN A 30 7.34 -16.11 -1.33
C ASN A 30 8.56 -16.98 -1.65
N LYS A 31 9.69 -16.69 -1.02
CA LYS A 31 10.97 -17.38 -1.28
C LYS A 31 10.93 -18.84 -0.80
N ASN A 32 10.19 -19.14 0.26
CA ASN A 32 10.11 -20.47 0.85
C ASN A 32 9.25 -21.44 0.03
N LEU A 33 8.20 -20.91 -0.62
CA LEU A 33 7.27 -21.70 -1.43
C LEU A 33 7.54 -21.59 -2.94
N HIS A 34 8.56 -20.83 -3.35
CA HIS A 34 8.85 -20.53 -4.76
C HIS A 34 7.64 -20.01 -5.55
N GLN A 35 6.80 -19.21 -4.88
CA GLN A 35 5.58 -18.65 -5.47
C GLN A 35 5.73 -17.16 -5.72
N SER A 36 5.14 -16.68 -6.79
CA SER A 36 5.07 -15.26 -7.09
C SER A 36 3.68 -14.84 -7.54
N VAL A 37 3.26 -13.65 -7.12
CA VAL A 37 2.04 -12.99 -7.58
C VAL A 37 2.43 -11.67 -8.22
N ASN A 38 2.01 -11.48 -9.48
CA ASN A 38 2.19 -10.24 -10.23
C ASN A 38 0.86 -9.50 -10.32
N ILE A 39 0.79 -8.32 -9.71
CA ILE A 39 -0.40 -7.46 -9.69
C ILE A 39 -0.15 -6.29 -10.63
N ASN A 40 -0.99 -6.18 -11.66
CA ASN A 40 -0.94 -5.09 -12.64
C ASN A 40 -2.24 -4.28 -12.57
N TYR A 41 -2.17 -3.08 -12.01
CA TYR A 41 -3.31 -2.19 -11.96
C TYR A 41 -3.57 -1.57 -13.33
N LYS A 42 -4.74 -1.84 -13.91
CA LYS A 42 -5.15 -1.22 -15.18
C LYS A 42 -5.65 0.22 -14.99
N LYS A 43 -6.30 0.48 -13.86
CA LYS A 43 -6.91 1.77 -13.51
C LYS A 43 -6.85 1.98 -12.01
N ILE A 44 -6.47 3.19 -11.60
CA ILE A 44 -6.51 3.65 -10.21
C ILE A 44 -7.32 4.95 -10.21
N THR A 45 -8.22 5.09 -9.25
CA THR A 45 -8.98 6.32 -8.99
C THR A 45 -8.53 6.86 -7.65
N VAL A 46 -8.11 8.11 -7.60
CA VAL A 46 -7.70 8.80 -6.36
C VAL A 46 -8.78 9.83 -6.02
N ASN A 47 -9.16 9.90 -4.74
CA ASN A 47 -10.10 10.90 -4.25
C ASN A 47 -9.37 12.24 -4.16
N ARG A 48 -9.73 13.20 -5.02
CA ARG A 48 -9.10 14.53 -5.07
C ARG A 48 -9.55 15.47 -3.95
N GLU A 49 -10.78 15.30 -3.48
CA GLU A 49 -11.36 16.08 -2.41
C GLU A 49 -12.17 15.17 -1.48
N LEU A 50 -11.66 14.98 -0.26
CA LEU A 50 -12.48 14.49 0.84
C LEU A 50 -13.24 15.70 1.40
N LYS A 51 -14.40 16.04 0.80
CA LYS A 51 -15.25 17.17 1.22
C LYS A 51 -15.52 17.19 2.74
N SER A 52 -15.52 16.02 3.37
CA SER A 52 -15.35 15.87 4.81
C SER A 52 -14.75 14.50 5.13
N LEU A 53 -13.52 14.47 5.62
CA LEU A 53 -12.98 13.26 6.26
C LEU A 53 -13.62 13.13 7.64
N SER A 54 -14.70 12.37 7.75
CA SER A 54 -15.31 12.05 9.04
C SER A 54 -14.59 10.86 9.66
N ILE A 55 -13.62 11.14 10.54
CA ILE A 55 -13.07 10.13 11.44
C ILE A 55 -13.98 10.10 12.67
N LYS A 56 -14.90 9.13 12.73
CA LYS A 56 -15.68 8.87 13.95
C LYS A 56 -14.80 8.11 14.92
N LEU A 57 -14.17 8.83 15.84
CA LEU A 57 -13.47 8.20 16.95
C LEU A 57 -14.50 7.62 17.92
N PRO A 58 -14.33 6.36 18.36
CA PRO A 58 -15.05 5.80 19.49
C PRO A 58 -14.93 6.70 20.73
N SER A 59 -15.96 6.70 21.58
CA SER A 59 -16.01 7.55 22.79
C SER A 59 -14.94 7.20 23.83
N ASP A 60 -14.35 6.01 23.74
CA ASP A 60 -13.34 5.46 24.63
C ASP A 60 -11.90 5.62 24.09
N VAL A 61 -11.71 6.31 22.96
CA VAL A 61 -10.36 6.55 22.43
C VAL A 61 -9.57 7.52 23.31
N LYS A 62 -8.39 7.07 23.73
CA LYS A 62 -7.35 7.92 24.31
C LYS A 62 -6.58 8.62 23.19
N LYS A 63 -6.91 9.89 22.91
CA LYS A 63 -6.24 10.70 21.89
C LYS A 63 -4.88 11.18 22.41
N ILE A 64 -3.79 10.82 21.72
CA ILE A 64 -2.46 11.39 21.93
C ILE A 64 -2.27 12.51 20.91
N VAL A 65 -2.03 13.73 21.38
CA VAL A 65 -1.70 14.89 20.55
C VAL A 65 -0.26 15.26 20.85
N TRP A 66 0.57 15.36 19.80
CA TRP A 66 1.97 15.77 19.87
C TRP A 66 2.08 17.28 19.73
#